data_AF-A0A561V2Y7-F1
#
_entry.id   AF-A0A561V2Y7-F1
#
_cell.length_a   1.000
_cell.length_b   1.000
_cell.length_c   1.000
_cell.angle_alpha   90.00
_cell.angle_beta   90.00
_cell.angle_gamma   90.00
#
_symmetry.space_group_name_H-M   'P 1'
#
loop_
_entity.id
_entity.type
_entity.pdbx_description
1 polymer ?
#
loop_
_entity_poly.entity_id
_entity_poly.type
_entity_poly.pdbx_seq_one_letter_code
_entity_poly.pdbx_strand_id
1 'polypeptide(L)'
;MPELPEVEVVRRGLQRWVTGRTVDEVEVLHPRAVRRHLAGGVDFAARLAGIRFGPAMRRGKYLWVPLDETTSSLLGHLGMSGQLLVQPQDAADEKHLRIRIRFDDSLGTELRFVDQRTFGGLSLHENTPDGVPDTIAHIARDPLDPEFDDAAFHTALRLRRTTVKRALLDQSLISGVGNIYADEALWRAKLHYDRPTATLTRPQSAELLGHVRDVMNAALEQGGTSFDSLYVNVNGESGYFDRSLDAYGREDEPCHRCGTPMRRRAWMNRSSYFCPRCQRPPRNTG
;
A
#
# COMPACT_ATOMS: atom_id res chain seq x y z
N MET A 1 -0.87 8.22 2.09
CA MET A 1 -0.56 6.83 2.50
C MET A 1 -0.33 6.10 1.21
N PRO A 2 0.83 5.46 1.00
CA PRO A 2 0.97 4.49 -0.09
C PRO A 2 -0.16 3.47 0.03
N GLU A 3 -0.88 3.26 -1.06
CA GLU A 3 -1.83 2.18 -1.21
C GLU A 3 -1.18 1.09 -2.07
N LEU A 4 -1.95 0.13 -2.59
CA LEU A 4 -1.35 -1.05 -3.22
C LEU A 4 -0.38 -0.77 -4.37
N PRO A 5 -0.73 0.03 -5.40
CA PRO A 5 0.17 0.27 -6.52
C PRO A 5 1.55 0.80 -6.11
N GLU A 6 1.61 1.73 -5.16
CA GLU A 6 2.88 2.27 -4.67
C GLU A 6 3.69 1.21 -3.92
N VAL A 7 3.03 0.37 -3.11
CA VAL A 7 3.70 -0.69 -2.37
C VAL A 7 4.22 -1.78 -3.32
N GLU A 8 3.48 -2.09 -4.38
CA GLU A 8 3.90 -3.04 -5.42
C GLU A 8 5.13 -2.52 -6.20
N VAL A 9 5.16 -1.23 -6.50
CA VAL A 9 6.32 -0.57 -7.11
C VAL A 9 7.55 -0.73 -6.21
N VAL A 10 7.42 -0.49 -4.90
CA VAL A 10 8.51 -0.75 -3.93
C VAL A 10 8.89 -2.22 -3.87
N ARG A 11 7.93 -3.14 -3.84
CA ARG A 11 8.17 -4.60 -3.83
C ARG A 11 8.98 -5.04 -5.06
N ARG A 12 8.67 -4.52 -6.25
CA ARG A 12 9.45 -4.80 -7.49
C ARG A 12 10.89 -4.30 -7.38
N GLY A 13 11.11 -3.14 -6.75
CA GLY A 13 12.45 -2.63 -6.46
C GLY A 13 13.23 -3.55 -5.52
N LEU A 14 12.62 -3.96 -4.41
CA LEU A 14 13.23 -4.91 -3.48
C LEU A 14 13.54 -6.25 -4.17
N GLN A 15 12.61 -6.77 -4.96
CA GLN A 15 12.80 -8.01 -5.72
C GLN A 15 14.03 -7.95 -6.63
N ARG A 16 14.29 -6.79 -7.24
CA ARG A 16 15.40 -6.60 -8.18
C ARG A 16 16.74 -6.39 -7.47
N TRP A 17 16.74 -5.61 -6.39
CA TRP A 17 17.98 -5.06 -5.82
C TRP A 17 18.37 -5.60 -4.45
N VAL A 18 17.47 -6.35 -3.81
CA VAL A 18 17.61 -6.81 -2.42
C VAL A 18 17.51 -8.34 -2.30
N THR A 19 16.63 -8.98 -3.08
CA THR A 19 16.50 -10.43 -3.08
C THR A 19 17.83 -11.13 -3.40
N GLY A 20 18.14 -12.16 -2.61
CA GLY A 20 19.32 -12.99 -2.73
C GLY A 20 20.59 -12.39 -2.15
N ARG A 21 20.54 -11.18 -1.56
CA ARG A 21 21.69 -10.53 -0.90
C ARG A 21 21.73 -10.90 0.58
N THR A 22 22.94 -11.00 1.11
CA THR A 22 23.19 -11.25 2.53
C THR A 22 23.40 -9.93 3.24
N VAL A 23 22.75 -9.74 4.38
CA VAL A 23 22.92 -8.54 5.21
C VAL A 23 24.26 -8.62 5.93
N ASP A 24 25.07 -7.58 5.81
CA ASP A 24 26.32 -7.43 6.57
C ASP A 24 26.03 -6.75 7.92
N GLU A 25 25.48 -5.54 7.85
CA GLU A 25 25.23 -4.70 9.01
C GLU A 25 23.86 -4.01 8.93
N VAL A 26 23.23 -3.81 10.09
CA VAL A 26 22.01 -3.02 10.23
C VAL A 26 22.18 -1.95 11.28
N GLU A 27 21.92 -0.70 10.90
CA GLU A 27 21.90 0.45 11.80
C GLU A 27 20.46 0.97 11.98
N VAL A 28 19.97 0.97 13.22
CA VAL A 28 18.68 1.57 13.58
C VAL A 28 18.92 2.97 14.13
N LEU A 29 18.83 3.98 13.26
CA LEU A 29 19.10 5.39 13.60
C LEU A 29 17.95 6.07 14.34
N HIS A 30 16.74 5.49 14.30
CA HIS A 30 15.59 6.05 15.00
C HIS A 30 14.67 4.95 15.57
N PRO A 31 14.46 4.88 16.89
CA PRO A 31 13.77 3.75 17.53
C PRO A 31 12.32 3.56 17.07
N ARG A 32 11.62 4.64 16.72
CA ARG A 32 10.24 4.56 16.19
C ARG A 32 10.12 3.78 14.87
N ALA A 33 11.20 3.64 14.10
CA ALA A 33 11.17 2.88 12.85
C ALA A 33 11.11 1.36 13.05
N VAL A 34 11.45 0.87 14.25
CA VAL A 34 11.32 -0.54 14.63
C VAL A 34 10.34 -0.75 15.78
N ARG A 35 9.44 0.22 16.06
CA ARG A 35 8.51 0.16 17.21
C ARG A 35 7.56 -1.05 17.23
N ARG A 36 7.41 -1.74 16.10
CA ARG A 36 6.59 -2.97 15.98
C ARG A 36 7.42 -4.24 16.28
N HIS A 37 8.74 -4.10 16.36
CA HIS A 37 9.66 -5.14 16.82
C HIS A 37 9.92 -4.96 18.32
N LEU A 38 9.16 -5.68 19.15
CA LEU A 38 9.11 -5.43 20.59
C LEU A 38 10.46 -5.64 21.31
N ALA A 39 11.34 -6.47 20.76
CA ALA A 39 12.69 -6.72 21.30
C ALA A 39 13.68 -5.57 21.04
N GLY A 40 13.29 -4.54 20.28
CA GLY A 40 14.06 -3.31 20.10
C GLY A 40 15.12 -3.36 18.99
N GLY A 41 15.74 -2.21 18.71
CA GLY A 41 16.62 -2.03 17.54
C GLY A 41 17.90 -2.87 17.56
N VAL A 42 18.45 -3.15 18.74
CA VAL A 42 19.66 -3.98 18.89
C VAL A 42 19.36 -5.43 18.48
N ASP A 43 18.26 -6.01 18.98
CA ASP A 43 17.83 -7.36 18.58
C ASP A 43 17.46 -7.41 17.09
N PHE A 44 16.75 -6.39 16.59
CA PHE A 44 16.41 -6.29 15.17
C PHE A 44 17.65 -6.35 14.28
N ALA A 45 18.71 -5.60 14.62
CA ALA A 45 19.95 -5.59 13.87
C ALA A 45 20.69 -6.93 13.97
N ALA A 46 20.81 -7.47 15.18
CA ALA A 46 21.51 -8.74 15.43
C ALA A 46 20.85 -9.93 14.70
N ARG A 47 19.52 -9.98 14.64
CA ARG A 47 18.78 -11.05 13.94
C ARG A 47 18.86 -10.95 12.42
N LEU A 48 19.25 -9.81 11.87
CA LEU A 48 19.38 -9.61 10.43
C LEU A 48 20.82 -9.81 9.94
N ALA A 49 21.83 -9.50 10.75
CA ALA A 49 23.22 -9.69 10.38
C ALA A 49 23.52 -11.14 9.95
N GLY A 50 24.17 -11.30 8.79
CA GLY A 50 24.48 -12.59 8.18
C GLY A 50 23.30 -13.31 7.51
N ILE A 51 22.08 -12.77 7.58
CA ILE A 51 20.90 -13.40 6.99
C ILE A 51 20.76 -13.00 5.51
N ARG A 52 20.47 -13.99 4.68
CA ARG A 52 20.15 -13.79 3.28
C ARG A 52 18.66 -13.50 3.09
N PHE A 53 18.38 -12.51 2.26
CA PHE A 53 17.02 -12.09 1.94
C PHE A 53 16.42 -12.91 0.80
N GLY A 54 15.23 -13.44 1.02
CA GLY A 54 14.44 -14.15 0.03
C GLY A 54 13.72 -13.24 -0.99
N PRO A 55 12.75 -13.79 -1.74
CA PRO A 55 11.95 -13.02 -2.70
C PRO A 55 11.07 -11.98 -2.00
N ALA A 56 10.95 -10.79 -2.59
CA ALA A 56 10.12 -9.73 -2.03
C ALA A 56 8.62 -9.97 -2.31
N MET A 57 7.84 -10.04 -1.24
CA MET A 57 6.42 -10.37 -1.23
C MET A 57 5.57 -9.16 -0.81
N ARG A 58 4.26 -9.21 -1.06
CA ARG A 58 3.31 -8.15 -0.70
C ARG A 58 1.92 -8.70 -0.43
N ARG A 59 1.21 -8.08 0.52
CA ARG A 59 -0.22 -8.30 0.79
C ARG A 59 -0.84 -6.94 1.10
N GLY A 60 -1.71 -6.46 0.22
CA GLY A 60 -2.29 -5.12 0.33
C GLY A 60 -1.20 -4.04 0.41
N LYS A 61 -1.12 -3.36 1.58
CA LYS A 61 -0.20 -2.24 1.86
C LYS A 61 1.03 -2.64 2.69
N TYR A 62 1.20 -3.92 2.94
CA TYR A 62 2.38 -4.49 3.57
C TYR A 62 3.24 -5.18 2.52
N LEU A 63 4.55 -5.10 2.72
CA LEU A 63 5.53 -5.87 1.97
C LEU A 63 6.40 -6.65 2.96
N TRP A 64 6.94 -7.78 2.56
CA TRP A 64 7.91 -8.50 3.38
C TRP A 64 8.95 -9.21 2.53
N VAL A 65 10.05 -9.55 3.18
CA VAL A 65 11.12 -10.35 2.60
C VAL A 65 11.37 -11.53 3.54
N PRO A 66 11.16 -12.79 3.10
CA PRO A 66 11.52 -13.95 3.89
C PRO A 66 13.01 -13.94 4.24
N LEU A 67 13.34 -14.43 5.43
CA LEU A 67 14.70 -14.57 5.91
C LEU A 67 15.13 -16.02 5.71
N ASP A 68 16.11 -16.25 4.84
CA ASP A 68 16.59 -17.60 4.51
C ASP A 68 17.03 -18.35 5.78
N GLU A 69 16.81 -19.67 5.78
CA GLU A 69 17.12 -20.57 6.91
C GLU A 69 16.38 -20.22 8.22
N THR A 70 15.32 -19.41 8.15
CA THR A 70 14.46 -19.12 9.29
C THR A 70 12.98 -19.30 8.95
N THR A 71 12.13 -19.30 9.98
CA THR A 71 10.67 -19.22 9.85
C THR A 71 10.14 -17.79 9.88
N SER A 72 11.02 -16.79 9.87
CA SER A 72 10.70 -15.36 10.01
C SER A 72 10.78 -14.60 8.67
N SER A 73 10.19 -13.42 8.65
CA SER A 73 10.32 -12.44 7.56
C SER A 73 10.59 -11.04 8.10
N LEU A 74 11.32 -10.24 7.33
CA LEU A 74 11.37 -8.79 7.48
C LEU A 74 10.09 -8.18 6.91
N LEU A 75 9.19 -7.73 7.78
CA LEU A 75 7.94 -7.05 7.42
C LEU A 75 8.15 -5.53 7.36
N GLY A 76 7.61 -4.89 6.33
CA GLY A 76 7.61 -3.45 6.15
C GLY A 76 6.20 -2.87 5.98
N HIS A 77 5.95 -1.72 6.62
CA HIS A 77 4.78 -0.88 6.36
C HIS A 77 5.21 0.57 6.19
N LEU A 78 4.96 1.16 5.02
CA LEU A 78 5.47 2.49 4.66
C LEU A 78 4.76 3.64 5.40
N GLY A 79 3.61 3.40 6.02
CA GLY A 79 2.90 4.46 6.74
C GLY A 79 2.43 5.55 5.78
N MET A 80 2.72 6.82 6.06
CA MET A 80 2.29 7.93 5.20
C MET A 80 3.38 8.45 4.26
N SER A 81 4.63 8.33 4.67
CA SER A 81 5.81 8.98 4.06
C SER A 81 7.04 8.07 4.02
N GLY A 82 6.88 6.80 4.41
CA GLY A 82 7.98 5.84 4.40
C GLY A 82 8.40 5.48 2.98
N GLN A 83 9.70 5.37 2.78
CA GLN A 83 10.33 4.98 1.52
C GLN A 83 11.39 3.91 1.81
N LEU A 84 11.58 3.01 0.87
CA LEU A 84 12.68 2.06 0.85
C LEU A 84 13.52 2.38 -0.39
N LEU A 85 14.75 2.83 -0.16
CA LEU A 85 15.66 3.31 -1.18
C LEU A 85 16.89 2.43 -1.21
N VAL A 86 17.39 2.07 -2.39
CA VAL A 86 18.72 1.48 -2.54
C VAL A 86 19.65 2.58 -3.00
N GLN A 87 20.66 2.87 -2.20
CA GLN A 87 21.61 3.97 -2.45
C GLN A 87 23.04 3.44 -2.47
N PRO A 88 23.96 4.10 -3.19
CA PRO A 88 25.39 3.92 -2.96
C PRO A 88 25.76 4.18 -1.50
N GLN A 89 26.72 3.43 -0.95
CA GLN A 89 27.13 3.58 0.45
C GLN A 89 27.77 4.94 0.76
N ASP A 90 28.37 5.59 -0.24
CA ASP A 90 29.00 6.91 -0.15
C ASP A 90 28.02 8.07 -0.40
N ALA A 91 26.77 7.77 -0.79
CA ALA A 91 25.75 8.79 -0.97
C ALA A 91 25.41 9.45 0.37
N ALA A 92 25.24 10.77 0.37
CA ALA A 92 24.85 11.53 1.56
C ALA A 92 23.54 10.99 2.17
N ASP A 93 23.46 11.01 3.50
CA ASP A 93 22.29 10.54 4.23
C ASP A 93 21.07 11.43 3.96
N GLU A 94 19.92 10.82 3.74
CA GLU A 94 18.66 11.53 3.73
C GLU A 94 18.35 12.09 5.12
N LYS A 95 17.84 13.33 5.20
CA LYS A 95 17.46 14.01 6.46
C LYS A 95 16.58 13.16 7.40
N HIS A 96 15.84 12.22 6.83
CA HIS A 96 14.91 11.35 7.56
C HIS A 96 15.26 9.87 7.43
N LEU A 97 16.54 9.54 7.19
CA LEU A 97 17.05 8.17 7.27
C LEU A 97 16.82 7.61 8.67
N ARG A 98 16.17 6.45 8.75
CA ARG A 98 15.76 5.82 10.03
C ARG A 98 16.37 4.45 10.25
N ILE A 99 16.55 3.68 9.19
CA ILE A 99 17.20 2.36 9.21
C ILE A 99 18.10 2.29 7.99
N ARG A 100 19.31 1.76 8.17
CA ARG A 100 20.27 1.44 7.11
C ARG A 100 20.59 -0.05 7.19
N ILE A 101 20.62 -0.72 6.05
CA ILE A 101 20.97 -2.14 5.91
C ILE A 101 22.05 -2.22 4.83
N ARG A 102 23.27 -2.57 5.24
CA ARG A 102 24.39 -2.87 4.33
C ARG A 102 24.38 -4.34 3.98
N PHE A 103 24.91 -4.65 2.79
CA PHE A 103 24.95 -6.01 2.27
C PHE A 103 26.40 -6.47 2.11
N ASP A 104 26.63 -7.76 2.32
CA ASP A 104 27.91 -8.44 2.14
C ASP A 104 28.12 -8.78 0.65
N ASP A 105 28.35 -7.73 -0.15
CA ASP A 105 28.70 -7.86 -1.56
C ASP A 105 29.50 -6.65 -2.07
N SER A 106 30.03 -6.79 -3.29
CA SER A 106 30.85 -5.75 -3.94
C SER A 106 30.03 -4.72 -4.72
N LEU A 107 28.69 -4.71 -4.62
CA LEU A 107 27.88 -3.74 -5.36
C LEU A 107 27.98 -2.33 -4.77
N GLY A 108 28.47 -2.18 -3.53
CA GLY A 108 28.67 -0.88 -2.89
C GLY A 108 27.37 -0.11 -2.65
N THR A 109 26.25 -0.82 -2.53
CA THR A 109 24.92 -0.25 -2.25
C THR A 109 24.34 -0.74 -0.93
N GLU A 110 23.43 0.03 -0.36
CA GLU A 110 22.73 -0.24 0.89
C GLU A 110 21.23 0.06 0.75
N LEU A 111 20.41 -0.63 1.55
CA LEU A 111 18.97 -0.38 1.66
C LEU A 111 18.70 0.59 2.81
N ARG A 112 17.99 1.67 2.51
CA ARG A 112 17.64 2.75 3.43
C ARG A 112 16.14 2.84 3.63
N PHE A 113 15.69 2.83 4.88
CA PHE A 113 14.32 3.21 5.25
C PHE A 113 14.28 4.67 5.67
N VAL A 114 13.61 5.50 4.87
CA VAL A 114 13.47 6.94 5.10
C VAL A 114 12.01 7.22 5.46
N ASP A 115 11.77 7.91 6.58
CA ASP A 115 10.40 8.28 6.97
C ASP A 115 10.34 9.59 7.76
N GLN A 116 9.81 10.62 7.13
CA GLN A 116 9.64 11.95 7.73
C GLN A 116 8.69 11.91 8.93
N ARG A 117 7.54 11.24 8.79
CA ARG A 117 6.47 11.26 9.81
C ARG A 117 6.63 10.17 10.87
N THR A 118 7.54 9.22 10.67
CA THR A 118 7.81 8.09 11.59
C THR A 118 6.55 7.28 11.93
N PHE A 119 5.73 7.06 10.91
CA PHE A 119 4.51 6.26 10.97
C PHE A 119 4.71 4.88 10.37
N GLY A 120 5.60 4.77 9.39
CA GLY A 120 6.05 3.50 8.86
C GLY A 120 7.05 2.81 9.80
N GLY A 121 7.55 1.66 9.37
CA GLY A 121 8.58 0.93 10.08
C GLY A 121 8.79 -0.47 9.55
N LEU A 122 9.87 -1.07 10.03
CA LEU A 122 10.27 -2.45 9.77
C LEU A 122 10.20 -3.27 11.06
N SER A 123 9.88 -4.56 10.96
CA SER A 123 9.87 -5.49 12.09
C SER A 123 10.07 -6.92 11.62
N LEU A 124 10.50 -7.80 12.52
CA LEU A 124 10.64 -9.24 12.24
C LEU A 124 9.45 -10.00 12.81
N HIS A 125 8.91 -10.92 12.01
CA HIS A 125 7.73 -11.69 12.37
C HIS A 125 7.86 -13.13 11.89
N GLU A 126 7.36 -14.06 12.69
CA GLU A 126 7.19 -15.46 12.28
C GLU A 126 6.18 -15.56 11.15
N ASN A 127 6.40 -16.51 10.24
CA ASN A 127 5.50 -16.79 9.14
C ASN A 127 4.45 -17.83 9.56
N THR A 128 3.25 -17.70 9.02
CA THR A 128 2.27 -18.78 8.99
C THR A 128 2.76 -19.93 8.11
N PRO A 129 2.13 -21.11 8.16
CA PRO A 129 2.45 -22.22 7.24
C PRO A 129 2.38 -21.84 5.75
N ASP A 130 1.56 -20.83 5.40
CA ASP A 130 1.41 -20.31 4.05
C ASP A 130 2.47 -19.24 3.68
N GLY A 131 3.49 -19.03 4.53
CA GLY A 131 4.60 -18.11 4.26
C GLY A 131 4.27 -16.62 4.41
N VAL A 132 3.17 -16.29 5.08
CA VAL A 132 2.75 -14.91 5.34
C VAL A 132 3.10 -14.53 6.79
N PRO A 133 3.67 -13.35 7.07
CA PRO A 133 3.93 -12.93 8.44
C PRO A 133 2.65 -12.95 9.30
N ASP A 134 2.74 -13.54 10.49
CA ASP A 134 1.63 -13.81 11.41
C ASP A 134 0.74 -12.58 11.69
N THR A 135 1.38 -11.43 11.89
CA THR A 135 0.73 -10.16 12.19
C THR A 135 -0.12 -9.61 11.06
N ILE A 136 0.06 -10.11 9.83
CA ILE A 136 -0.74 -9.71 8.66
C ILE A 136 -1.53 -10.87 8.06
N ALA A 137 -1.58 -12.03 8.71
CA ALA A 137 -2.33 -13.20 8.23
C ALA A 137 -3.84 -12.93 8.07
N HIS A 138 -4.38 -11.98 8.85
CA HIS A 138 -5.78 -11.54 8.77
C HIS A 138 -6.07 -10.55 7.64
N ILE A 139 -5.05 -10.08 6.92
CA ILE A 139 -5.21 -9.15 5.80
C ILE A 139 -5.63 -9.95 4.58
N ALA A 140 -6.76 -9.57 3.99
CA ALA A 140 -7.32 -10.25 2.82
C ALA A 140 -6.36 -10.16 1.61
N ARG A 141 -6.58 -11.03 0.63
CA ARG A 141 -5.99 -10.85 -0.70
C ARG A 141 -6.43 -9.52 -1.30
N ASP A 142 -5.58 -8.98 -2.15
CA ASP A 142 -5.91 -7.78 -2.92
C ASP A 142 -6.46 -8.16 -4.29
N PRO A 143 -7.20 -7.27 -4.97
CA PRO A 143 -7.94 -7.65 -6.17
C PRO A 143 -7.06 -7.91 -7.41
N LEU A 144 -5.75 -7.65 -7.34
CA LEU A 144 -4.80 -7.97 -8.40
C LEU A 144 -4.09 -9.32 -8.18
N ASP A 145 -4.28 -9.94 -7.02
CA ASP A 145 -3.80 -11.29 -6.73
C ASP A 145 -4.56 -12.30 -7.63
N PRO A 146 -3.87 -13.17 -8.41
CA PRO A 146 -4.51 -14.17 -9.25
C PRO A 146 -5.40 -15.15 -8.48
N GLU A 147 -5.17 -15.32 -7.18
CA GLU A 147 -5.95 -16.18 -6.29
C GLU A 147 -7.09 -15.43 -5.59
N PHE A 148 -7.41 -14.20 -6.00
CA PHE A 148 -8.55 -13.44 -5.47
C PHE A 148 -9.88 -14.02 -5.97
N ASP A 149 -10.77 -14.38 -5.05
CA ASP A 149 -12.09 -14.93 -5.36
C ASP A 149 -13.18 -13.83 -5.39
N ASP A 150 -13.59 -13.45 -6.60
CA ASP A 150 -14.62 -12.45 -6.86
C ASP A 150 -15.99 -12.83 -6.26
N ALA A 151 -16.35 -14.12 -6.27
CA ALA A 151 -17.64 -14.60 -5.77
C ALA A 151 -17.67 -14.61 -4.24
N ALA A 152 -16.57 -15.02 -3.61
CA ALA A 152 -16.39 -14.91 -2.17
C ALA A 152 -16.38 -13.44 -1.72
N PHE A 153 -15.70 -12.55 -2.46
CA PHE A 153 -15.70 -11.12 -2.18
C PHE A 153 -17.12 -10.54 -2.20
N HIS A 154 -17.93 -10.82 -3.24
CA HIS A 154 -19.31 -10.35 -3.29
C HIS A 154 -20.12 -10.81 -2.08
N THR A 155 -19.99 -12.09 -1.71
CA THR A 155 -20.71 -12.68 -0.58
C THR A 155 -20.31 -11.98 0.73
N ALA A 156 -19.00 -11.84 0.97
CA ALA A 156 -18.47 -11.17 2.15
C ALA A 156 -18.85 -9.68 2.22
N LEU A 157 -18.79 -8.97 1.09
CA LEU A 157 -19.16 -7.55 0.96
C LEU A 157 -20.60 -7.30 1.42
N ARG A 158 -21.55 -8.13 0.97
CA ARG A 158 -22.95 -8.01 1.39
C ARG A 158 -23.16 -8.31 2.87
N LEU A 159 -22.40 -9.26 3.43
CA LEU A 159 -22.47 -9.63 4.84
C LEU A 159 -21.92 -8.55 5.79
N ARG A 160 -21.05 -7.65 5.33
CA ARG A 160 -20.52 -6.54 6.17
C ARG A 160 -21.59 -5.59 6.70
N ARG A 161 -22.79 -5.53 6.10
CA ARG A 161 -23.91 -4.65 6.50
C ARG A 161 -23.46 -3.22 6.82
N THR A 162 -22.73 -2.62 5.88
CA THR A 162 -22.12 -1.30 6.04
C THR A 162 -22.24 -0.48 4.76
N THR A 163 -21.50 0.62 4.62
CA THR A 163 -21.45 1.39 3.37
C THR A 163 -20.31 0.95 2.46
N VAL A 164 -20.49 1.08 1.14
CA VAL A 164 -19.57 0.54 0.13
C VAL A 164 -18.15 1.10 0.28
N LYS A 165 -17.97 2.40 0.54
CA LYS A 165 -16.64 2.97 0.75
C LYS A 165 -16.00 2.44 2.04
N ARG A 166 -16.78 2.28 3.11
CA ARG A 166 -16.26 1.70 4.37
C ARG A 166 -15.78 0.28 4.15
N ALA A 167 -16.55 -0.53 3.43
CA ALA A 167 -16.18 -1.90 3.10
C ALA A 167 -14.93 -1.96 2.21
N LEU A 168 -14.79 -1.08 1.21
CA LEU A 168 -13.58 -1.02 0.37
C LEU A 168 -12.32 -0.65 1.16
N LEU A 169 -12.43 0.07 2.27
CA LEU A 169 -11.27 0.40 3.11
C LEU A 169 -10.95 -0.66 4.16
N ASP A 170 -11.82 -1.65 4.34
CA ASP A 170 -11.60 -2.77 5.25
C ASP A 170 -10.59 -3.75 4.66
N GLN A 171 -9.36 -3.71 5.17
CA GLN A 171 -8.26 -4.55 4.69
C GLN A 171 -8.46 -6.05 4.99
N SER A 172 -9.42 -6.41 5.84
CA SER A 172 -9.83 -7.81 6.07
C SER A 172 -10.90 -8.30 5.08
N LEU A 173 -11.47 -7.41 4.26
CA LEU A 173 -12.39 -7.75 3.17
C LEU A 173 -11.66 -7.72 1.82
N ILE A 174 -10.96 -6.63 1.54
CA ILE A 174 -10.22 -6.39 0.32
C ILE A 174 -9.03 -5.51 0.65
N SER A 175 -7.82 -6.04 0.53
CA SER A 175 -6.63 -5.29 0.92
C SER A 175 -6.12 -4.40 -0.20
N GLY A 176 -5.29 -3.43 0.15
CA GLY A 176 -4.60 -2.60 -0.83
C GLY A 176 -5.38 -1.38 -1.30
N VAL A 177 -6.71 -1.43 -1.28
CA VAL A 177 -7.56 -0.26 -1.55
C VAL A 177 -7.43 0.75 -0.41
N GLY A 178 -7.12 1.99 -0.73
CA GLY A 178 -7.17 3.11 0.21
C GLY A 178 -8.13 4.20 -0.27
N ASN A 179 -7.92 5.40 0.25
CA ASN A 179 -8.92 6.46 0.11
C ASN A 179 -8.96 7.03 -1.31
N ILE A 180 -7.81 7.06 -1.99
CA ILE A 180 -7.72 7.53 -3.37
C ILE A 180 -8.43 6.53 -4.27
N TYR A 181 -7.98 5.28 -4.25
CA TYR A 181 -8.50 4.26 -5.17
C TYR A 181 -9.97 3.91 -4.89
N ALA A 182 -10.44 4.03 -3.65
CA ALA A 182 -11.86 3.91 -3.35
C ALA A 182 -12.69 5.03 -4.00
N ASP A 183 -12.28 6.30 -3.89
CA ASP A 183 -13.03 7.42 -4.46
C ASP A 183 -13.06 7.36 -6.00
N GLU A 184 -11.93 7.04 -6.63
CA GLU A 184 -11.82 6.84 -8.07
C GLU A 184 -12.70 5.68 -8.56
N ALA A 185 -12.62 4.51 -7.92
CA ALA A 185 -13.41 3.34 -8.33
C ALA A 185 -14.92 3.58 -8.15
N LEU A 186 -15.33 4.22 -7.04
CA LEU A 186 -16.72 4.57 -6.79
C LEU A 186 -17.23 5.62 -7.78
N TRP A 187 -16.38 6.57 -8.15
CA TRP A 187 -16.68 7.51 -9.22
C TRP A 187 -16.92 6.75 -10.51
N ARG A 188 -15.99 5.90 -10.98
CA ARG A 188 -16.15 5.10 -12.21
C ARG A 188 -17.45 4.29 -12.20
N ALA A 189 -17.72 3.57 -11.10
CA ALA A 189 -18.93 2.77 -10.88
C ALA A 189 -20.24 3.57 -10.69
N LYS A 190 -20.17 4.92 -10.62
CA LYS A 190 -21.32 5.80 -10.32
C LYS A 190 -22.02 5.46 -8.99
N LEU A 191 -21.26 4.96 -8.01
CA LEU A 191 -21.79 4.60 -6.69
C LEU A 191 -21.46 5.70 -5.68
N HIS A 192 -22.46 6.14 -4.92
CA HIS A 192 -22.21 7.02 -3.78
C HIS A 192 -21.50 6.24 -2.66
N TYR A 193 -20.55 6.89 -1.99
CA TYR A 193 -19.70 6.25 -0.97
C TYR A 193 -20.50 5.64 0.20
N ASP A 194 -21.66 6.23 0.52
CA ASP A 194 -22.58 5.73 1.55
C ASP A 194 -23.58 4.67 1.07
N ARG A 195 -23.48 4.16 -0.15
CA ARG A 195 -24.40 3.12 -0.62
C ARG A 195 -24.30 1.86 0.26
N PRO A 196 -25.42 1.34 0.82
CA PRO A 196 -25.37 0.15 1.68
C PRO A 196 -24.92 -1.09 0.90
N THR A 197 -23.96 -1.84 1.45
CA THR A 197 -23.41 -3.04 0.79
C THR A 197 -24.45 -4.13 0.60
N ALA A 198 -25.42 -4.24 1.50
CA ALA A 198 -26.53 -5.21 1.42
C ALA A 198 -27.37 -5.06 0.13
N THR A 199 -27.39 -3.86 -0.46
CA THR A 199 -28.17 -3.52 -1.66
C THR A 199 -27.41 -3.72 -2.98
N LEU A 200 -26.13 -4.09 -2.92
CA LEU A 200 -25.33 -4.32 -4.13
C LEU A 200 -25.68 -5.68 -4.73
N THR A 201 -26.08 -5.66 -6.01
CA THR A 201 -26.28 -6.88 -6.79
C THR A 201 -24.93 -7.46 -7.23
N ARG A 202 -24.92 -8.75 -7.62
CA ARG A 202 -23.71 -9.40 -8.15
C ARG A 202 -23.08 -8.62 -9.32
N PRO A 203 -23.84 -8.19 -10.34
CA PRO A 203 -23.29 -7.37 -11.43
C PRO A 203 -22.68 -6.05 -10.93
N GLN A 204 -23.32 -5.37 -9.98
CA GLN A 204 -22.79 -4.10 -9.42
C GLN A 204 -21.49 -4.31 -8.64
N SER A 205 -21.40 -5.38 -7.87
CA SER A 205 -20.15 -5.73 -7.17
C SER A 205 -19.03 -6.07 -8.15
N ALA A 206 -19.34 -6.81 -9.22
CA ALA A 206 -18.37 -7.16 -10.26
C ALA A 206 -17.89 -5.92 -11.04
N GLU A 207 -18.81 -5.01 -11.42
CA GLU A 207 -18.47 -3.74 -12.07
C GLU A 207 -17.58 -2.86 -11.19
N LEU A 208 -17.94 -2.73 -9.90
CA LEU A 208 -17.11 -1.99 -8.94
C LEU A 208 -15.72 -2.60 -8.80
N LEU A 209 -15.63 -3.93 -8.66
CA LEU A 209 -14.36 -4.64 -8.52
C LEU A 209 -13.50 -4.48 -9.78
N GLY A 210 -14.11 -4.55 -10.97
CA GLY A 210 -13.45 -4.23 -12.24
C GLY A 210 -12.84 -2.84 -12.22
N HIS A 211 -13.61 -1.83 -11.82
CA HIS A 211 -13.07 -0.46 -11.71
C HIS A 211 -12.00 -0.29 -10.65
N VAL A 212 -12.06 -1.02 -9.52
CA VAL A 212 -10.95 -1.05 -8.55
C VAL A 212 -9.67 -1.55 -9.22
N ARG A 213 -9.76 -2.65 -9.97
CA ARG A 213 -8.62 -3.21 -10.71
C ARG A 213 -8.11 -2.24 -11.78
N ASP A 214 -9.00 -1.64 -12.55
CA ASP A 214 -8.63 -0.69 -13.62
C ASP A 214 -7.85 0.51 -13.08
N VAL A 215 -8.32 1.10 -11.96
CA VAL A 215 -7.66 2.27 -11.37
C VAL A 215 -6.29 1.87 -10.80
N MET A 216 -6.19 0.72 -10.13
CA MET A 216 -4.93 0.23 -9.59
C MET A 216 -3.92 -0.11 -10.69
N ASN A 217 -4.35 -0.77 -11.77
CA ASN A 217 -3.50 -1.10 -12.91
C ASN A 217 -3.02 0.15 -13.64
N ALA A 218 -3.88 1.14 -13.87
CA ALA A 218 -3.47 2.42 -14.45
C ALA A 218 -2.41 3.13 -13.60
N ALA A 219 -2.54 3.08 -12.27
CA ALA A 219 -1.52 3.62 -11.38
C ALA A 219 -0.21 2.81 -11.40
N LEU A 220 -0.29 1.48 -11.55
CA LEU A 220 0.90 0.63 -11.72
C LEU A 220 1.62 0.88 -13.04
N GLU A 221 0.91 1.15 -14.13
CA GLU A 221 1.50 1.51 -15.43
C GLU A 221 2.25 2.84 -15.35
N GLN A 222 1.64 3.85 -14.72
CA GLN A 222 2.30 5.13 -14.45
C GLN A 222 3.50 4.97 -13.49
N GLY A 223 3.37 4.10 -12.50
CA GLY A 223 4.48 3.79 -11.59
C GLY A 223 5.62 2.99 -12.23
N GLY A 224 5.31 2.14 -13.20
CA GLY A 224 6.28 1.41 -14.00
C GLY A 224 7.08 2.32 -14.94
N THR A 225 6.42 3.29 -15.59
CA THR A 225 7.07 4.29 -16.44
C THR A 225 7.92 5.28 -15.65
N SER A 226 7.48 5.61 -14.44
CA SER A 226 8.26 6.37 -13.47
C SER A 226 9.49 5.61 -12.99
N PHE A 227 9.42 4.28 -12.88
CA PHE A 227 10.46 3.43 -12.28
C PHE A 227 11.82 3.47 -12.97
N ASP A 228 11.86 3.69 -14.29
CA ASP A 228 13.10 3.84 -15.06
C ASP A 228 13.82 5.18 -14.74
N SER A 229 13.14 6.11 -14.08
CA SER A 229 13.65 7.45 -13.73
C SER A 229 13.71 7.75 -12.21
N LEU A 230 13.22 6.86 -11.34
CA LEU A 230 12.90 7.19 -9.94
C LEU A 230 13.67 6.41 -8.86
N TYR A 231 14.95 6.14 -9.11
CA TYR A 231 15.94 6.07 -8.02
C TYR A 231 16.50 7.44 -7.64
N VAL A 232 16.09 8.50 -8.34
CA VAL A 232 16.40 9.90 -8.01
C VAL A 232 15.15 10.73 -8.25
N ASN A 233 14.33 10.98 -7.22
CA ASN A 233 13.57 12.23 -7.19
C ASN A 233 13.93 13.01 -5.94
N VAL A 234 14.59 14.13 -6.21
CA VAL A 234 15.46 14.94 -5.35
C VAL A 234 14.70 15.75 -4.29
N ASN A 235 13.37 15.62 -4.12
CA ASN A 235 12.64 16.59 -3.29
C ASN A 235 11.82 16.04 -2.13
N GLY A 236 11.90 14.76 -1.75
CA GLY A 236 11.28 14.29 -0.49
C GLY A 236 9.76 14.48 -0.38
N GLU A 237 9.12 15.02 -1.41
CA GLU A 237 7.68 15.06 -1.57
C GLU A 237 7.28 13.77 -2.28
N SER A 238 6.31 13.10 -1.70
CA SER A 238 5.72 11.89 -2.23
C SER A 238 4.99 12.20 -3.55
N GLY A 239 5.74 12.34 -4.65
CA GLY A 239 5.24 12.45 -6.02
C GLY A 239 4.70 11.10 -6.47
N TYR A 240 3.65 10.61 -5.82
CA TYR A 240 3.01 9.35 -6.17
C TYR A 240 2.19 9.55 -7.45
N PHE A 241 2.90 9.53 -8.58
CA PHE A 241 2.44 9.62 -9.97
C PHE A 241 1.74 10.94 -10.33
N ASP A 242 2.04 11.47 -11.52
CA ASP A 242 1.22 12.52 -12.13
C ASP A 242 -0.09 11.87 -12.60
N ARG A 243 -1.02 11.72 -11.65
CA ARG A 243 -2.28 11.01 -11.89
C ARG A 243 -3.29 11.98 -12.42
N SER A 244 -3.79 11.70 -13.62
CA SER A 244 -5.13 12.17 -14.01
C SER A 244 -6.17 11.48 -13.11
N LEU A 245 -6.45 12.07 -11.95
CA LEU A 245 -7.52 11.65 -11.06
C LEU A 245 -8.84 12.22 -11.56
N ASP A 246 -9.93 11.45 -11.42
CA ASP A 246 -11.25 11.89 -11.83
C ASP A 246 -12.11 12.38 -10.66
N ALA A 247 -11.77 11.98 -9.42
CA ALA A 247 -12.52 12.32 -8.23
C ALA A 247 -11.68 12.86 -7.07
N TYR A 248 -10.68 12.12 -6.62
CA TYR A 248 -9.94 12.42 -5.40
C TYR A 248 -9.16 13.74 -5.51
N GLY A 249 -9.29 14.60 -4.50
CA GLY A 249 -8.56 15.88 -4.44
C GLY A 249 -9.14 16.99 -5.32
N ARG A 250 -10.19 16.70 -6.09
CA ARG A 250 -10.76 17.62 -7.09
C ARG A 250 -11.95 18.42 -6.58
N GLU A 251 -11.95 18.86 -5.32
CA GLU A 251 -13.07 19.63 -4.75
C GLU A 251 -13.36 20.88 -5.60
N ASP A 252 -14.64 21.13 -5.88
CA ASP A 252 -15.15 22.25 -6.69
C ASP A 252 -14.72 22.29 -8.17
N GLU A 253 -13.86 21.38 -8.62
CA GLU A 253 -13.56 21.19 -10.04
C GLU A 253 -14.74 20.54 -10.81
N PRO A 254 -14.88 20.82 -12.11
CA PRO A 254 -15.92 20.21 -12.92
C PRO A 254 -15.69 18.70 -13.09
N CYS A 255 -16.71 17.91 -12.74
CA CYS A 255 -16.70 16.47 -13.00
C CYS A 255 -16.52 16.17 -14.49
N HIS A 256 -15.51 15.37 -14.84
CA HIS A 256 -15.19 15.03 -16.23
C HIS A 256 -16.30 14.31 -17.01
N ARG A 257 -17.35 13.80 -16.33
CA ARG A 257 -18.50 13.17 -16.99
C ARG A 257 -19.68 14.11 -17.25
N CYS A 258 -19.86 15.14 -16.44
CA CYS A 258 -21.12 15.90 -16.45
C CYS A 258 -21.00 17.39 -16.13
N GLY A 259 -19.78 17.89 -15.88
CA GLY A 259 -19.49 19.29 -15.56
C GLY A 259 -19.94 19.76 -14.16
N THR A 260 -20.73 18.97 -13.42
CA THR A 260 -21.14 19.33 -12.06
C THR A 260 -19.92 19.40 -11.14
N PRO A 261 -19.77 20.46 -10.31
CA PRO A 261 -18.68 20.56 -9.36
C PRO A 261 -18.62 19.34 -8.43
N MET A 262 -17.43 18.77 -8.32
CA MET A 262 -17.12 17.69 -7.40
C MET A 262 -17.24 18.18 -5.95
N ARG A 263 -17.66 17.30 -5.03
CA ARG A 263 -17.86 17.63 -3.62
C ARG A 263 -16.93 16.84 -2.73
N ARG A 264 -16.43 17.49 -1.68
CA ARG A 264 -15.73 16.83 -0.57
C ARG A 264 -16.64 16.75 0.65
N ARG A 265 -16.59 15.62 1.35
CA ARG A 265 -17.21 15.44 2.68
C ARG A 265 -16.19 14.90 3.67
N ALA A 266 -16.21 15.42 4.89
CA ALA A 266 -15.55 14.78 6.02
C ALA A 266 -16.26 13.45 6.31
N TRP A 267 -15.49 12.36 6.37
CA TRP A 267 -16.03 11.01 6.48
C TRP A 267 -14.99 10.10 7.15
N MET A 268 -15.33 9.54 8.33
CA MET A 268 -14.45 8.62 9.09
C MET A 268 -13.01 9.12 9.29
N ASN A 269 -12.83 10.37 9.74
CA ASN A 269 -11.52 11.03 9.88
C ASN A 269 -10.69 11.10 8.58
N ARG A 270 -11.37 11.01 7.43
CA ARG A 270 -10.83 11.11 6.07
C ARG A 270 -11.71 12.04 5.23
N SER A 271 -11.30 12.29 4.01
CA SER A 271 -12.14 12.98 3.01
C SER A 271 -12.75 11.98 2.04
N SER A 272 -13.97 12.27 1.59
CA SER A 272 -14.65 11.56 0.52
C SER A 272 -14.97 12.51 -0.61
N TYR A 273 -14.45 12.23 -1.80
CA TYR A 273 -14.69 13.02 -3.01
C TYR A 273 -15.67 12.30 -3.92
N PHE A 274 -16.68 13.01 -4.40
CA PHE A 274 -17.71 12.42 -5.27
C PHE A 274 -18.41 13.47 -6.14
N CYS A 275 -18.97 13.04 -7.26
CA CYS A 275 -19.84 13.88 -8.08
C CYS A 275 -21.30 13.74 -7.60
N PRO A 276 -21.96 14.81 -7.10
CA PRO A 276 -23.32 14.72 -6.56
C PRO A 276 -24.37 14.36 -7.63
N ARG A 277 -24.08 14.59 -8.92
CA ARG A 277 -24.96 14.24 -10.04
C ARG A 277 -24.78 12.79 -10.50
N CYS A 278 -23.53 12.34 -10.65
CA CYS A 278 -23.22 10.99 -11.13
C CYS A 278 -23.37 9.92 -10.03
N GLN A 279 -23.03 10.26 -8.79
CA GLN A 279 -23.07 9.34 -7.64
C GLN A 279 -24.21 9.77 -6.73
N ARG A 280 -25.44 9.43 -7.11
CA ARG A 280 -26.65 9.84 -6.36
C ARG A 280 -26.64 9.23 -4.96
N PRO A 281 -26.87 10.01 -3.89
CA PRO A 281 -27.00 9.48 -2.54
C PRO A 281 -28.06 8.37 -2.49
N PRO A 282 -27.84 7.31 -1.68
CA PRO A 282 -28.90 6.34 -1.45
C PRO A 282 -30.11 7.07 -0.85
N ARG A 283 -31.32 6.71 -1.30
CA ARG A 283 -32.55 7.16 -0.62
C ARG A 283 -32.47 6.60 0.80
N ASN A 284 -32.58 7.45 1.82
CA ASN A 284 -32.59 7.03 3.22
C ASN A 284 -33.52 5.82 3.38
N THR A 285 -32.94 4.64 3.54
CA THR A 285 -33.61 3.56 4.24
C THR A 285 -33.37 3.90 5.69
N GLY A 286 -34.37 4.52 6.32
CA GLY A 286 -34.34 4.93 7.72
C GLY A 286 -33.96 3.80 8.66
#